data_AF-A0A9P6ZKT0-F1
#
_entry.id   AF-A0A9P6ZKT0-F1
#
_cell.length_a   1.000
_cell.length_b   1.000
_cell.length_c   1.000
_cell.angle_alpha   90.00
_cell.angle_beta   90.00
_cell.angle_gamma   90.00
#
_symmetry.space_group_name_H-M   'P 1'
#
loop_
_entity.id
_entity.type
_entity.pdbx_description
1 polymer ?
#
loop_
_entity_poly.entity_id
_entity_poly.type
_entity_poly.pdbx_seq_one_letter_code
_entity_poly.pdbx_strand_id
1 'polypeptide(L)'
;GTDSAHGDDTGTLKELVASWVNIERRPTPLIRTDDKHHRGFVSDACGELLCPTEWCWDDPVVKAGICDRTTTFIVSENSWLSFMYENYDADPNNLECGLMKSKLLIMASSLIF
;
A
#
# COMPACT_ATOMS: atom_id res chain seq x y z
N GLY A 1 -11.89 2.30 -28.51
CA GLY A 1 -11.80 3.77 -28.51
C GLY A 1 -11.72 4.30 -27.10
N THR A 2 -12.67 3.93 -26.25
CA THR A 2 -12.74 4.28 -24.81
C THR A 2 -11.96 3.32 -23.93
N ASP A 3 -11.94 2.02 -24.26
CA ASP A 3 -11.29 0.99 -23.44
C ASP A 3 -9.76 1.12 -23.40
N SER A 4 -9.17 1.75 -24.42
CA SER A 4 -7.73 2.01 -24.50
C SER A 4 -7.27 3.07 -23.51
N ALA A 5 -8.09 4.09 -23.24
CA ALA A 5 -7.77 5.15 -22.30
C ALA A 5 -7.70 4.61 -20.85
N HIS A 6 -8.70 3.82 -20.44
CA HIS A 6 -8.71 3.19 -19.11
C HIS A 6 -7.57 2.19 -18.89
N GLY A 7 -7.17 1.48 -19.96
CA GLY A 7 -6.00 0.59 -19.94
C GLY A 7 -4.68 1.33 -19.76
N ASP A 8 -4.51 2.46 -20.46
CA ASP A 8 -3.32 3.31 -20.37
C ASP A 8 -3.20 4.00 -18.99
N ASP A 9 -4.31 4.47 -18.42
CA ASP A 9 -4.32 5.09 -17.08
C ASP A 9 -3.89 4.10 -16.00
N THR A 10 -4.42 2.87 -16.05
CA THR A 10 -4.07 1.79 -15.09
C THR A 10 -2.64 1.30 -15.29
N GLY A 11 -2.19 1.23 -16.55
CA GLY A 11 -0.82 0.88 -16.92
C GLY A 11 0.20 1.90 -16.43
N THR A 12 -0.13 3.18 -16.44
CA THR A 12 0.75 4.26 -15.97
C THR A 12 0.76 4.32 -14.43
N LEU A 13 -0.42 4.17 -13.81
CA LEU A 13 -0.57 4.28 -12.36
C LEU A 13 0.28 3.26 -11.59
N LYS A 14 0.36 2.00 -12.06
CA LYS A 14 1.17 0.96 -11.39
C LYS A 14 2.66 1.33 -11.32
N GLU A 15 3.18 2.07 -12.30
CA GLU A 15 4.60 2.45 -12.37
C GLU A 15 4.84 3.68 -11.50
N LEU A 16 3.92 4.64 -11.56
CA LEU A 16 3.94 5.85 -10.73
C LEU A 16 3.83 5.53 -9.25
N VAL A 17 2.95 4.61 -8.85
CA VAL A 17 2.85 4.19 -7.44
C VAL A 17 4.17 3.60 -6.94
N ALA A 18 4.84 2.75 -7.73
CA ALA A 18 6.15 2.23 -7.36
C ALA A 18 7.20 3.35 -7.23
N SER A 19 7.19 4.33 -8.13
CA SER A 19 8.05 5.52 -8.05
C SER A 19 7.78 6.36 -6.81
N TRP A 20 6.51 6.59 -6.47
CA TRP A 20 6.13 7.35 -5.28
C TRP A 20 6.53 6.62 -3.99
N VAL A 21 6.34 5.30 -3.91
CA VAL A 21 6.82 4.51 -2.77
C VAL A 21 8.34 4.63 -2.62
N ASN A 22 9.09 4.64 -3.73
CA ASN A 22 10.54 4.86 -3.69
C ASN A 22 10.93 6.23 -3.13
N ILE A 23 10.17 7.27 -3.44
CA ILE A 23 10.41 8.63 -2.94
C ILE A 23 10.07 8.74 -1.45
N GLU A 24 8.91 8.23 -1.06
CA GLU A 24 8.34 8.34 0.29
C GLU A 24 9.07 7.45 1.30
N ARG A 25 9.32 6.19 0.94
CA ARG A 25 9.85 5.17 1.85
C ARG A 25 11.33 4.88 1.67
N ARG A 26 11.91 5.24 0.52
CA ARG A 26 13.34 5.03 0.19
C ARG A 26 13.84 3.62 0.53
N PRO A 27 13.14 2.55 0.11
CA PRO A 27 13.54 1.19 0.41
C PRO A 27 14.89 0.84 -0.23
N THR A 28 15.58 -0.13 0.35
CA THR A 28 16.80 -0.70 -0.23
C THR A 28 16.62 -2.22 -0.35
N PRO A 29 16.54 -2.78 -1.59
CA PRO A 29 16.58 -2.10 -2.88
C PRO A 29 15.31 -1.29 -3.19
N LEU A 30 15.41 -0.37 -4.15
CA LEU A 30 14.24 0.36 -4.67
C LEU A 30 13.25 -0.60 -5.34
N ILE A 31 11.97 -0.27 -5.24
CA ILE A 31 10.88 -0.98 -5.93
C ILE A 31 11.02 -0.76 -7.43
N ARG A 32 11.05 -1.86 -8.16
CA ARG A 32 11.08 -1.85 -9.62
C ARG A 32 9.74 -1.38 -10.18
N THR A 33 9.75 -0.39 -11.07
CA THR A 33 8.53 0.16 -11.70
C THR A 33 8.01 -0.72 -12.84
N ASP A 34 8.88 -1.50 -13.48
CA ASP A 34 8.59 -2.42 -14.59
C ASP A 34 8.23 -3.84 -14.15
N ASP A 35 8.62 -4.22 -12.93
CA ASP A 35 8.48 -5.58 -12.38
C ASP A 35 7.63 -5.60 -11.10
N LYS A 36 6.74 -6.60 -10.99
CA LYS A 36 5.84 -6.81 -9.85
C LYS A 36 6.34 -7.84 -8.83
N HIS A 37 7.37 -8.63 -9.15
CA HIS A 37 7.80 -9.75 -8.30
C HIS A 37 8.28 -9.34 -6.90
N HIS A 38 8.79 -8.12 -6.75
CA HIS A 38 9.29 -7.57 -5.49
C HIS A 38 8.35 -6.52 -4.87
N ARG A 39 7.05 -6.59 -5.18
CA ARG A 39 6.02 -5.72 -4.63
C ARG A 39 5.13 -6.48 -3.64
N GLY A 40 4.22 -5.76 -2.98
CA GLY A 40 3.33 -6.35 -1.97
C GLY A 40 4.11 -6.78 -0.73
N PHE A 41 3.64 -7.82 -0.04
CA PHE A 41 4.24 -8.29 1.22
C PHE A 41 5.67 -8.84 1.12
N VAL A 42 6.20 -9.04 -0.09
CA VAL A 42 7.61 -9.41 -0.31
C VAL A 42 8.56 -8.23 -0.02
N SER A 43 8.07 -6.99 -0.10
CA SER A 43 8.84 -5.78 0.17
C SER A 43 8.38 -5.15 1.48
N ASP A 44 9.32 -4.80 2.35
CA ASP A 44 8.98 -4.18 3.64
C ASP A 44 8.29 -2.83 3.48
N ALA A 45 8.76 -1.98 2.56
CA ALA A 45 8.12 -0.69 2.30
C ALA A 45 6.69 -0.84 1.76
N CYS A 46 6.41 -1.89 0.98
CA CYS A 46 5.06 -2.17 0.51
C CYS A 46 4.22 -2.85 1.60
N GLY A 47 4.81 -3.77 2.36
CA GLY A 47 4.16 -4.51 3.43
C GLY A 47 3.70 -3.59 4.56
N GLU A 48 4.52 -2.63 4.97
CA GLU A 48 4.15 -1.62 5.97
C GLU A 48 2.91 -0.81 5.53
N LEU A 49 2.85 -0.44 4.25
CA LEU A 49 1.71 0.28 3.67
C LEU A 49 0.44 -0.58 3.56
N LEU A 50 0.61 -1.88 3.32
CA LEU A 50 -0.48 -2.84 3.13
C LEU A 50 -0.87 -3.59 4.41
N CYS A 51 -0.17 -3.37 5.52
CA CYS A 51 -0.48 -3.99 6.79
C CYS A 51 -1.81 -3.42 7.30
N PRO A 52 -2.73 -4.28 7.79
CA PRO A 52 -3.88 -3.82 8.54
C PRO A 52 -3.49 -2.94 9.72
N THR A 53 -4.24 -1.89 9.96
CA THR A 53 -3.96 -0.86 10.98
C THR A 53 -3.99 -1.40 12.41
N GLU A 54 -4.69 -2.50 12.63
CA GLU A 54 -4.72 -3.22 13.90
C GLU A 54 -3.42 -3.97 14.23
N TRP A 55 -2.47 -4.06 13.29
CA TRP A 55 -1.21 -4.78 13.48
C TRP A 55 0.01 -3.90 13.20
N CYS A 56 1.13 -4.28 13.81
CA CYS A 56 2.42 -3.63 13.60
C CYS A 56 3.25 -4.47 12.62
N TRP A 57 3.57 -3.92 11.44
CA TRP A 57 4.39 -4.61 10.44
C TRP A 57 5.80 -4.96 10.95
N ASP A 58 6.36 -4.15 11.85
CA ASP A 58 7.68 -4.39 12.43
C ASP A 58 7.68 -5.53 13.47
N ASP A 59 6.50 -6.01 13.91
CA ASP A 59 6.41 -7.23 14.70
C ASP A 59 6.72 -8.44 13.79
N PRO A 60 7.80 -9.19 14.07
CA PRO A 60 8.20 -10.33 13.22
C PRO A 60 7.14 -11.42 13.18
N VAL A 61 6.30 -11.57 14.20
CA VAL A 61 5.22 -12.56 14.23
C VAL A 61 4.08 -12.14 13.30
N VAL A 62 3.71 -10.85 13.32
CA VAL A 62 2.72 -10.29 12.39
C VAL A 62 3.22 -10.44 10.95
N LYS A 63 4.45 -9.97 10.70
CA LYS A 63 5.06 -10.00 9.37
C LYS A 63 5.13 -11.41 8.80
N ALA A 64 5.68 -12.37 9.56
CA ALA A 64 5.73 -13.77 9.14
C ALA A 64 4.32 -14.33 8.94
N GLY A 65 3.40 -14.04 9.85
CA GLY A 65 2.01 -14.48 9.77
C GLY A 65 1.27 -14.03 8.51
N ILE A 66 1.47 -12.78 8.10
CA ILE A 66 0.91 -12.21 6.86
C ILE A 66 1.59 -12.84 5.64
N CYS A 67 2.92 -12.87 5.62
CA CYS A 67 3.71 -13.41 4.49
C CYS A 67 3.43 -14.89 4.23
N ASP A 68 3.29 -15.68 5.30
CA ASP A 68 3.00 -17.12 5.25
C ASP A 68 1.50 -17.42 5.08
N ARG A 69 0.65 -16.38 5.05
CA ARG A 69 -0.82 -16.47 4.88
C ARG A 69 -1.49 -17.35 5.94
N THR A 70 -1.07 -17.17 7.18
CA THR A 70 -1.65 -17.87 8.33
C THR A 70 -3.10 -17.42 8.59
N THR A 71 -3.88 -18.26 9.26
CA THR A 71 -5.28 -17.91 9.61
C THR A 71 -5.39 -16.87 10.72
N THR A 72 -4.31 -16.61 11.46
CA THR A 72 -4.27 -15.61 12.53
C THR A 72 -4.10 -14.20 11.98
N PHE A 73 -3.36 -14.04 10.89
CA PHE A 73 -2.98 -12.75 10.31
C PHE A 73 -3.52 -12.61 8.88
N ILE A 74 -4.85 -12.67 8.75
CA ILE A 74 -5.54 -12.55 7.47
C ILE A 74 -5.78 -11.08 7.12
N VAL A 75 -5.12 -10.60 6.07
CA VAL A 75 -5.47 -9.32 5.43
C VAL A 75 -6.74 -9.56 4.59
N SER A 76 -7.88 -9.06 5.08
CA SER A 76 -9.20 -9.30 4.48
C SER A 76 -9.76 -8.07 3.81
N GLU A 77 -10.88 -8.22 3.10
CA GLU A 77 -11.66 -7.11 2.52
C GLU A 77 -12.20 -6.11 3.55
N ASN A 78 -12.27 -6.52 4.83
CA ASN A 78 -12.72 -5.67 5.94
C ASN A 78 -11.56 -4.99 6.67
N SER A 79 -10.32 -5.27 6.28
CA SER A 79 -9.14 -4.69 6.90
C SER A 79 -8.93 -3.26 6.41
N TRP A 80 -8.74 -2.33 7.34
CA TRP A 80 -8.26 -1.00 7.02
C TRP A 80 -6.74 -1.03 6.90
N LEU A 81 -6.19 -0.60 5.77
CA LEU A 81 -4.76 -0.70 5.49
C LEU A 81 -4.08 0.64 5.78
N SER A 82 -2.84 0.59 6.28
CA SER A 82 -2.07 1.80 6.65
C SER A 82 -2.01 2.85 5.54
N PHE A 83 -1.86 2.44 4.27
CA PHE A 83 -1.81 3.38 3.14
C PHE A 83 -3.07 4.21 2.96
N MET A 84 -4.18 3.88 3.61
CA MET A 84 -5.43 4.65 3.53
C MET A 84 -5.37 5.92 4.39
N TYR A 85 -4.51 5.96 5.40
CA TYR A 85 -4.50 7.00 6.41
C TYR A 85 -3.46 8.09 6.15
N GLU A 86 -3.74 9.30 6.61
CA GLU A 86 -2.77 10.39 6.71
C GLU A 86 -1.53 9.91 7.46
N ASN A 87 -0.33 10.22 6.93
CA ASN A 87 0.95 9.74 7.46
C ASN A 87 1.09 8.22 7.59
N TYR A 88 0.16 7.45 7.00
CA TYR A 88 0.10 5.99 7.07
C TYR A 88 -0.14 5.43 8.48
N ASP A 89 -0.76 6.22 9.35
CA ASP A 89 -1.02 5.86 10.75
C ASP A 89 -2.49 6.14 11.08
N ALA A 90 -3.16 5.12 11.64
CA ALA A 90 -4.57 5.21 11.99
C ALA A 90 -4.73 5.45 13.49
N ASP A 91 -5.62 6.36 13.88
CA ASP A 91 -5.99 6.52 15.28
C ASP A 91 -6.90 5.35 15.72
N PRO A 92 -6.45 4.45 16.62
CA PRO A 92 -7.26 3.32 17.06
C PRO A 92 -8.50 3.74 17.85
N ASN A 93 -8.54 4.98 18.36
CA ASN A 93 -9.70 5.52 19.06
C ASN A 93 -10.67 6.23 18.11
N ASN A 94 -10.24 6.54 16.88
CA ASN A 94 -11.03 7.23 15.89
C ASN A 94 -10.56 6.90 14.47
N LEU A 95 -11.03 5.78 13.92
CA LEU A 95 -10.67 5.30 12.57
C LEU A 95 -11.13 6.23 11.43
N GLU A 96 -12.00 7.20 11.69
CA GLU A 96 -12.35 8.21 10.67
C GLU A 96 -11.26 9.30 10.57
N CYS A 97 -10.46 9.47 11.62
CA CYS A 97 -9.36 10.42 11.64
C CYS A 97 -8.29 10.00 10.62
N GLY A 98 -7.95 10.91 9.70
CA GLY A 98 -6.93 10.66 8.68
C GLY A 98 -7.35 9.69 7.56
N LEU A 99 -8.54 9.07 7.62
CA LEU A 99 -8.98 8.10 6.63
C LEU A 99 -9.11 8.70 5.22
N MET A 100 -8.60 7.98 4.23
CA MET A 100 -8.48 8.38 2.81
C MET A 100 -7.64 9.65 2.56
N LYS A 101 -6.76 10.03 3.50
CA LYS A 101 -5.93 11.25 3.38
C LYS A 101 -4.44 10.98 3.20
N SER A 102 -4.05 9.74 2.90
CA SER A 102 -2.65 9.46 2.62
C SER A 102 -2.18 10.17 1.35
N LYS A 103 -0.91 10.58 1.35
CA LYS A 103 -0.32 11.26 0.20
C LYS A 103 -0.37 10.40 -1.07
N LEU A 104 -0.10 9.09 -0.95
CA LEU A 104 -0.17 8.15 -2.07
C LEU A 104 -1.58 8.07 -2.66
N LEU A 105 -2.62 8.01 -1.81
CA LEU A 105 -4.00 7.91 -2.25
C LEU A 105 -4.47 9.20 -2.92
N ILE A 106 -4.13 10.36 -2.35
CA ILE A 106 -4.45 11.67 -2.94
C ILE A 106 -3.78 11.79 -4.32
N MET A 107 -2.48 11.49 -4.45
CA MET A 107 -1.78 11.54 -5.73
C MET A 107 -2.39 10.59 -6.77
N ALA A 108 -2.75 9.37 -6.36
CA ALA A 108 -3.43 8.42 -7.24
C ALA A 108 -4.79 8.95 -7.71
N SER A 109 -5.58 9.54 -6.82
CA SER A 109 -6.89 10.11 -7.17
C SER A 109 -6.77 11.27 -8.16
N SER A 110 -5.79 12.17 -7.99
CA SER A 110 -5.57 13.32 -8.88
C SER A 110 -5.01 12.96 -10.26
N LEU A 111 -4.56 11.72 -10.46
CA LEU A 111 -4.20 11.24 -11.80
C LEU A 111 -5.39 10.66 -12.56
N ILE A 112 -6.40 10.19 -11.83
CA ILE A 112 -7.58 9.54 -12.41
C ILE A 112 -8.67 10.57 -12.72
N PHE A 113 -8.76 11.65 -11.94
CA PHE A 113 -9.79 12.69 -12.03
C PHE A 113 -9.16 14.06 -12.31
#